data_AF-A0A419QKX1-F1
#
_entry.id   AF-A0A419QKX1-F1
#
_cell.length_a   1.000
_cell.length_b   1.000
_cell.length_c   1.000
_cell.angle_alpha   90.00
_cell.angle_beta   90.00
_cell.angle_gamma   90.00
#
_symmetry.space_group_name_H-M   'P 1'
#
loop_
_entity.id
_entity.type
_entity.pdbx_description
1 polymer ?
#
loop_
_entity_poly.entity_id
_entity_poly.type
_entity_poly.pdbx_seq_one_letter_code
_entity_poly.pdbx_strand_id
1 'polypeptide(L)'
;MARIHCHRKGKSHSTRPVSKRAPSWCTYRPEEVEALVVKLAKEGNTASMIGQILRDQYGIPLVKSITGKSITQILKDAGLAPKIPEDLSALLQKAKDMVRHLEKNRSDRRNIHNLQLLESRIHRLSEYYKRKGVLPPTWKYKPVVGSFM
;
A
#
# COMPACT_ATOMS: atom_id res chain seq x y z
N MET A 1 17.89 3.70 11.34
CA MET A 1 17.52 4.04 9.95
C MET A 1 16.92 5.42 9.93
N ALA A 2 17.45 6.32 9.10
CA ALA A 2 16.83 7.62 8.85
C ALA A 2 15.60 7.44 7.95
N ARG A 3 14.63 8.34 8.05
CA ARG A 3 13.50 8.39 7.11
C ARG A 3 13.98 8.97 5.77
N ILE A 4 13.39 8.52 4.67
CA ILE A 4 13.89 8.80 3.30
C ILE A 4 14.01 10.30 2.99
N HIS A 5 12.97 11.08 3.30
CA HIS A 5 12.91 12.51 2.98
C HIS A 5 12.80 13.39 4.24
N CYS A 6 13.14 12.86 5.42
CA CYS A 6 13.19 13.68 6.62
C CYS A 6 14.33 13.29 7.55
N HIS A 7 14.90 14.29 8.22
CA HIS A 7 16.06 14.17 9.10
C HIS A 7 15.77 13.43 10.43
N ARG A 8 14.56 12.85 10.60
CA ARG A 8 14.12 12.17 11.81
C ARG A 8 14.50 10.69 11.79
N LYS A 9 14.77 10.11 12.96
CA LYS A 9 15.24 8.72 13.15
C LYS A 9 14.27 7.84 13.98
N GLY A 10 12.98 8.16 13.99
CA GLY A 10 11.98 7.42 14.78
C GLY A 10 11.85 5.95 14.36
N LYS A 11 11.75 5.05 15.34
CA LYS A 11 11.58 3.59 15.14
C LYS A 11 10.26 3.15 15.77
N SER A 12 9.24 2.92 14.95
CA SER A 12 7.99 2.28 15.35
C SER A 12 7.52 1.40 14.19
N HIS A 13 7.41 0.10 14.45
CA HIS A 13 6.95 -0.91 13.50
C HIS A 13 6.42 -2.12 14.28
N SER A 14 5.61 -2.94 13.64
CA SER A 14 5.11 -4.17 14.24
C SER A 14 6.20 -5.25 14.28
N THR A 15 6.37 -5.88 15.44
CA THR A 15 7.21 -7.08 15.60
C THR A 15 6.32 -8.30 15.48
N ARG A 16 6.63 -9.17 14.52
CA ARG A 16 5.86 -10.42 14.35
C ARG A 16 6.26 -11.44 15.42
N PRO A 17 5.33 -12.32 15.84
CA PRO A 17 5.67 -13.47 16.67
C PRO A 17 6.74 -14.34 16.01
N VAL A 18 7.58 -14.99 16.83
CA VAL A 18 8.63 -15.89 16.36
C VAL A 18 8.03 -17.16 15.73
N SER A 19 6.94 -17.65 16.30
CA SER A 19 6.23 -18.82 15.78
C SER A 19 5.50 -18.49 14.48
N LYS A 20 5.74 -19.33 13.46
CA LYS A 20 5.02 -19.26 12.16
C LYS A 20 3.75 -20.11 12.14
N ARG A 21 3.46 -20.82 13.23
CA ARG A 21 2.28 -21.68 13.36
C ARG A 21 1.04 -20.84 13.63
N ALA A 22 -0.11 -21.31 13.18
CA ALA A 22 -1.39 -20.73 13.56
C ALA A 22 -1.57 -20.84 15.09
N PRO A 23 -2.08 -19.79 15.77
CA PRO A 23 -2.43 -19.87 17.18
C PRO A 23 -3.49 -20.94 17.43
N SER A 24 -3.45 -21.60 18.59
CA SER A 24 -4.40 -22.68 18.95
C SER A 24 -5.86 -22.21 19.03
N TRP A 25 -6.10 -20.95 19.36
CA TRP A 25 -7.44 -20.35 19.41
C TRP A 25 -8.01 -19.98 18.04
N CYS A 26 -7.20 -20.02 16.98
CA CYS A 26 -7.65 -19.71 15.63
C CYS A 26 -8.17 -21.00 14.98
N THR A 27 -9.48 -21.20 14.99
CA THR A 27 -10.14 -22.40 14.46
C THR A 27 -10.42 -22.36 12.97
N TYR A 28 -10.15 -21.23 12.30
CA TYR A 28 -10.44 -21.04 10.88
C TYR A 28 -9.59 -21.95 9.99
N ARG A 29 -10.24 -22.56 9.00
CA ARG A 29 -9.55 -23.33 7.96
C ARG A 29 -8.96 -22.38 6.91
N PRO A 30 -7.88 -22.80 6.20
CA PRO A 30 -7.28 -21.99 5.15
C PRO A 30 -8.28 -21.53 4.08
N GLU A 31 -9.18 -22.42 3.67
CA GLU A 31 -10.22 -22.17 2.66
C GLU A 31 -11.20 -21.07 3.09
N GLU A 32 -11.59 -21.06 4.38
CA GLU A 32 -12.49 -20.05 4.94
C GLU A 32 -11.82 -18.67 4.95
N VAL A 33 -10.53 -18.61 5.31
CA VAL A 33 -9.76 -17.36 5.31
C VAL A 33 -9.60 -16.81 3.89
N GLU A 34 -9.37 -17.68 2.89
CA GLU A 34 -9.32 -17.26 1.49
C GLU A 34 -10.67 -16.71 1.02
N ALA A 35 -11.78 -17.37 1.37
CA ALA A 35 -13.13 -16.90 1.06
C ALA A 35 -13.44 -15.53 1.70
N LEU A 36 -13.04 -15.32 2.96
CA LEU A 36 -13.17 -14.03 3.65
C LEU A 36 -12.37 -12.93 2.96
N VAL A 37 -11.13 -13.21 2.57
CA VAL A 37 -10.29 -12.25 1.83
C VAL A 37 -10.95 -11.85 0.50
N VAL A 38 -11.48 -12.82 -0.24
CA VAL A 38 -12.18 -12.57 -1.52
C VAL A 38 -13.44 -11.76 -1.30
N LYS A 39 -14.23 -12.05 -0.25
CA LYS A 39 -15.42 -11.28 0.11
C LYS A 39 -15.07 -9.82 0.40
N LEU A 40 -14.12 -9.57 1.30
CA LEU A 40 -13.70 -8.22 1.68
C LEU A 40 -13.10 -7.45 0.50
N ALA A 41 -12.45 -8.14 -0.44
CA ALA A 41 -11.94 -7.53 -1.67
C ALA A 41 -13.05 -7.12 -2.63
N LYS A 42 -14.12 -7.92 -2.75
CA LYS A 42 -15.32 -7.56 -3.54
C LYS A 42 -16.06 -6.35 -2.95
N GLU A 43 -15.99 -6.15 -1.64
CA GLU A 43 -16.49 -4.94 -0.96
C GLU A 43 -15.62 -3.70 -1.27
N GLY A 44 -14.48 -3.86 -1.95
CA GLY A 44 -13.60 -2.76 -2.37
C GLY A 44 -12.51 -2.39 -1.36
N ASN A 45 -12.30 -3.20 -0.32
CA ASN A 45 -11.25 -2.94 0.66
C ASN A 45 -9.86 -3.18 0.07
N THR A 46 -8.88 -2.37 0.48
CA THR A 46 -7.47 -2.57 0.07
C THR A 46 -6.84 -3.74 0.82
N ALA A 47 -5.75 -4.32 0.29
CA ALA A 47 -5.08 -5.45 0.93
C ALA A 47 -4.59 -5.12 2.35
N SER A 48 -4.14 -3.88 2.59
CA SER A 48 -3.76 -3.43 3.93
C SER A 48 -4.95 -3.37 4.89
N MET A 49 -6.10 -2.87 4.42
CA MET A 49 -7.33 -2.76 5.20
C MET A 49 -7.92 -4.14 5.52
N ILE A 50 -7.94 -5.04 4.54
CA ILE A 50 -8.33 -6.45 4.72
C ILE A 50 -7.53 -7.09 5.85
N GLY A 51 -6.21 -6.86 5.89
CA GLY A 51 -5.35 -7.38 6.96
C GLY A 51 -5.66 -6.82 8.36
N GLN A 52 -6.18 -5.59 8.45
CA GLN A 52 -6.63 -5.00 9.73
C GLN A 52 -7.97 -5.60 10.15
N ILE A 53 -8.93 -5.65 9.23
CA ILE A 53 -10.26 -6.24 9.48
C ILE A 53 -10.13 -7.70 9.95
N LEU A 54 -9.32 -8.51 9.27
CA LEU A 54 -9.09 -9.90 9.67
C LEU A 54 -8.48 -10.03 11.06
N ARG A 55 -7.62 -9.08 11.46
CA ARG A 55 -7.02 -9.07 12.79
C ARG A 55 -8.02 -8.65 13.86
N ASP A 56 -8.71 -7.53 13.63
CA ASP A 56 -9.46 -6.83 14.66
C ASP A 56 -10.88 -7.41 14.84
N GLN A 57 -11.52 -7.85 13.75
CA GLN A 57 -12.88 -8.40 13.80
C GLN A 57 -12.89 -9.93 13.88
N TYR A 58 -12.04 -10.59 13.09
CA TYR A 58 -12.06 -12.06 12.97
C TYR A 58 -11.03 -12.75 13.87
N GLY A 59 -10.14 -12.00 14.54
CA GLY A 59 -9.12 -12.57 15.43
C GLY A 59 -8.02 -13.34 14.69
N ILE A 60 -7.82 -13.10 13.39
CA ILE A 60 -6.79 -13.73 12.56
C ILE A 60 -5.55 -12.83 12.53
N PRO A 61 -4.48 -13.12 13.30
CA PRO A 61 -3.35 -12.20 13.43
C PRO A 61 -2.49 -12.15 12.16
N LEU A 62 -2.23 -13.31 11.53
CA LEU A 62 -1.38 -13.46 10.35
C LEU A 62 -2.01 -14.44 9.37
N VAL A 63 -2.54 -13.92 8.26
CA VAL A 63 -3.09 -14.73 7.15
C VAL A 63 -2.07 -15.74 6.64
N LYS A 64 -0.81 -15.31 6.47
CA LYS A 64 0.28 -16.16 5.96
C LYS A 64 0.56 -17.39 6.82
N SER A 65 0.32 -17.32 8.13
CA SER A 65 0.56 -18.47 9.02
C SER A 65 -0.50 -19.57 8.87
N ILE A 66 -1.70 -19.22 8.36
CA ILE A 66 -2.82 -20.14 8.19
C ILE A 66 -2.83 -20.66 6.75
N THR A 67 -2.84 -19.76 5.76
CA THR A 67 -3.00 -20.12 4.35
C THR A 67 -1.68 -20.40 3.62
N GLY A 68 -0.54 -20.03 4.21
CA GLY A 68 0.78 -20.09 3.56
C GLY A 68 1.01 -19.00 2.49
N LYS A 69 -0.05 -18.35 2.01
CA LYS A 69 -0.03 -17.29 0.99
C LYS A 69 -0.15 -15.90 1.61
N SER A 70 0.36 -14.88 0.93
CA SER A 70 0.05 -13.48 1.29
C SER A 70 -1.32 -13.07 0.76
N ILE A 71 -1.94 -12.06 1.39
CA ILE A 71 -3.21 -11.47 0.90
C ILE A 71 -3.10 -11.09 -0.58
N THR A 72 -1.98 -10.48 -0.98
CA THR A 72 -1.72 -10.12 -2.39
C THR A 72 -1.62 -11.31 -3.34
N GLN A 73 -1.20 -12.48 -2.87
CA GLN A 73 -1.19 -13.71 -3.68
C GLN A 73 -2.61 -14.26 -3.80
N ILE A 74 -3.36 -14.32 -2.70
CA ILE A 74 -4.77 -14.76 -2.70
C ILE A 74 -5.60 -13.91 -3.66
N LEU A 75 -5.40 -12.60 -3.67
CA LEU A 75 -6.10 -11.70 -4.61
C LEU A 75 -5.69 -11.91 -6.08
N LYS A 76 -4.43 -12.28 -6.34
CA LYS A 76 -3.97 -12.62 -7.70
C LYS A 76 -4.57 -13.92 -8.18
N ASP A 77 -4.57 -14.95 -7.33
CA ASP A 77 -5.14 -16.26 -7.62
C ASP A 77 -6.64 -16.15 -7.91
N ALA A 78 -7.34 -15.27 -7.18
CA ALA A 78 -8.76 -14.97 -7.39
C ALA A 78 -9.06 -14.03 -8.57
N GLY A 79 -8.04 -13.52 -9.28
CA GLY A 79 -8.23 -12.58 -10.39
C GLY A 79 -8.72 -11.18 -10.00
N LEU A 80 -8.76 -10.87 -8.69
CA LEU A 80 -9.22 -9.59 -8.13
C LEU A 80 -8.05 -8.62 -7.84
N ALA A 81 -6.84 -8.94 -8.31
CA ALA A 81 -5.68 -8.10 -8.06
C ALA A 81 -5.77 -6.76 -8.80
N PRO A 82 -5.52 -5.63 -8.12
CA PRO A 82 -5.53 -4.33 -8.77
C PRO A 82 -4.37 -4.21 -9.77
N LYS A 83 -4.63 -3.61 -10.94
CA LYS A 83 -3.63 -3.35 -11.99
C LYS A 83 -2.49 -2.45 -11.51
N ILE A 84 -2.79 -1.56 -10.57
CA ILE A 84 -1.83 -0.64 -9.95
C ILE A 84 -1.63 -1.07 -8.50
N PRO A 85 -0.39 -1.22 -8.01
CA PRO A 85 -0.14 -1.51 -6.61
C PRO A 85 -0.75 -0.47 -5.66
N GLU A 86 -1.26 -0.93 -4.53
CA GLU A 86 -1.89 -0.08 -3.49
C GLU A 86 -0.99 1.09 -3.07
N ASP A 87 0.29 0.82 -2.81
CA ASP A 87 1.27 1.82 -2.40
C ASP A 87 1.41 2.96 -3.41
N LEU A 88 1.41 2.63 -4.71
CA LEU A 88 1.52 3.62 -5.78
C LEU A 88 0.20 4.40 -5.93
N SER A 89 -0.94 3.71 -5.83
CA SER A 89 -2.26 4.32 -5.86
C SER A 89 -2.43 5.36 -4.75
N ALA A 90 -2.03 5.02 -3.52
CA ALA A 90 -2.09 5.94 -2.38
C ALA A 90 -1.21 7.18 -2.56
N LEU A 91 -0.01 7.04 -3.13
CA LEU A 91 0.85 8.18 -3.45
C LEU A 91 0.24 9.05 -4.56
N LEU A 92 -0.32 8.45 -5.60
CA LEU A 92 -0.99 9.18 -6.69
C LEU A 92 -2.21 9.95 -6.17
N GLN A 93 -3.01 9.36 -5.28
CA GLN A 93 -4.15 10.04 -4.68
C GLN A 93 -3.69 11.24 -3.86
N LYS A 94 -2.67 11.06 -3.02
CA LYS A 94 -2.08 12.15 -2.24
C LYS A 94 -1.49 13.26 -3.12
N ALA A 95 -0.89 12.91 -4.26
CA ALA A 95 -0.43 13.89 -5.25
C ALA A 95 -1.59 14.73 -5.78
N LYS A 96 -2.69 14.08 -6.20
CA LYS A 96 -3.89 14.77 -6.71
C LYS A 96 -4.48 15.72 -5.67
N ASP A 97 -4.56 15.30 -4.42
CA ASP A 97 -5.10 16.13 -3.35
C ASP A 97 -4.21 17.35 -3.05
N MET A 98 -2.87 17.18 -3.10
CA MET A 98 -1.94 18.30 -2.94
C MET A 98 -1.98 19.27 -4.13
N VAL A 99 -2.10 18.77 -5.36
CA VAL A 99 -2.28 19.62 -6.55
C VAL A 99 -3.56 20.45 -6.42
N ARG A 100 -4.69 19.82 -6.05
CA ARG A 100 -5.96 20.53 -5.80
C ARG A 100 -5.84 21.62 -4.73
N HIS A 101 -5.02 21.38 -3.70
CA HIS A 101 -4.75 22.38 -2.66
C HIS A 101 -3.91 23.56 -3.19
N LEU A 102 -2.87 23.27 -3.98
CA LEU A 102 -1.96 24.27 -4.54
C LEU A 102 -2.57 25.10 -5.67
N GLU A 103 -3.54 24.55 -6.42
CA GLU A 103 -4.34 25.31 -7.37
C GLU A 103 -5.06 26.49 -6.71
N LYS A 104 -5.53 26.31 -5.45
CA LYS A 104 -6.15 27.37 -4.65
C LYS A 104 -5.11 28.24 -3.94
N ASN A 105 -4.03 27.64 -3.45
CA ASN A 105 -3.02 28.30 -2.64
C ASN A 105 -1.64 28.28 -3.32
N ARG A 106 -1.48 29.07 -4.38
CA ARG A 106 -0.25 29.07 -5.19
C ARG A 106 0.99 29.61 -4.45
N SER A 107 0.79 30.37 -3.37
CA SER A 107 1.88 30.95 -2.56
C SER A 107 2.46 29.99 -1.52
N ASP A 108 1.88 28.80 -1.32
CA ASP A 108 2.36 27.84 -0.32
C ASP A 108 3.62 27.08 -0.77
N ARG A 109 4.77 27.74 -0.59
CA ARG A 109 6.10 27.20 -0.92
C ARG A 109 6.43 25.91 -0.18
N ARG A 110 5.89 25.71 1.03
CA ARG A 110 6.17 24.51 1.83
C ARG A 110 5.50 23.30 1.21
N ASN A 111 4.24 23.46 0.78
CA ASN A 111 3.53 22.37 0.11
C ASN A 111 4.00 22.12 -1.32
N ILE A 112 4.52 23.14 -2.03
CA ILE A 112 5.24 22.93 -3.30
C ILE A 112 6.46 22.02 -3.09
N HIS A 113 7.27 22.28 -2.05
CA HIS A 113 8.39 21.40 -1.71
C HIS A 113 7.94 19.99 -1.31
N ASN A 114 6.86 19.87 -0.52
CA ASN A 114 6.31 18.55 -0.18
C ASN A 114 5.81 17.78 -1.41
N LEU A 115 5.22 18.46 -2.40
CA LEU A 115 4.81 17.88 -3.67
C LEU A 115 6.03 17.36 -4.44
N GLN A 116 7.12 18.13 -4.52
CA GLN A 116 8.38 17.67 -5.12
C GLN A 116 8.91 16.38 -4.47
N LEU A 117 8.91 16.30 -3.13
CA LEU A 117 9.32 15.09 -2.41
C LEU A 117 8.39 13.90 -2.72
N LEU A 118 7.08 14.16 -2.83
CA LEU A 118 6.09 13.13 -3.11
C LEU A 118 6.22 12.61 -4.55
N GLU A 119 6.44 13.48 -5.54
CA GLU A 119 6.73 13.09 -6.92
C GLU A 119 8.01 12.25 -7.00
N SER A 120 9.07 12.65 -6.29
CA SER A 120 10.30 11.87 -6.18
C SER A 120 10.05 10.43 -5.68
N ARG A 121 9.16 10.26 -4.68
CA ARG A 121 8.74 8.93 -4.21
C ARG A 121 7.99 8.14 -5.27
N ILE A 122 7.08 8.78 -6.01
CA ILE A 122 6.31 8.14 -7.10
C ILE A 122 7.28 7.64 -8.17
N HIS A 123 8.24 8.46 -8.59
CA HIS A 123 9.24 8.07 -9.59
C HIS A 123 10.04 6.85 -9.13
N ARG A 124 10.60 6.87 -7.91
CA ARG A 124 11.37 5.74 -7.35
C ARG A 124 10.54 4.45 -7.27
N LEU A 125 9.30 4.56 -6.83
CA LEU A 125 8.41 3.40 -6.69
C LEU A 125 7.99 2.85 -8.06
N SER A 126 7.75 3.73 -9.03
CA SER A 126 7.44 3.33 -10.40
C SER A 126 8.59 2.58 -11.06
N GLU A 127 9.84 3.02 -10.86
CA GLU A 127 11.01 2.35 -11.40
C GLU A 127 11.20 0.96 -10.80
N TYR A 128 10.99 0.83 -9.49
CA TYR A 128 11.01 -0.46 -8.81
C TYR A 128 9.98 -1.44 -9.39
N TYR A 129 8.74 -1.00 -9.60
CA TYR A 129 7.70 -1.88 -10.14
C TYR A 129 7.86 -2.19 -11.63
N LYS A 130 8.47 -1.30 -12.42
CA LYS A 130 8.90 -1.60 -13.79
C LYS A 130 9.97 -2.68 -13.81
N ARG A 131 10.98 -2.56 -12.93
CA ARG A 131 12.05 -3.56 -12.79
C ARG A 131 11.52 -4.93 -12.37
N LYS A 132 10.48 -4.95 -11.53
CA LYS A 132 9.79 -6.18 -11.09
C LYS A 132 8.79 -6.74 -12.12
N GLY A 133 8.54 -6.06 -13.23
CA GLY A 133 7.57 -6.47 -14.26
C GLY A 133 6.10 -6.36 -13.82
N VAL A 134 5.81 -5.62 -12.75
CA VAL A 134 4.43 -5.43 -12.25
C VAL A 134 3.73 -4.31 -13.02
N LEU A 135 4.48 -3.28 -13.42
CA LEU A 135 3.98 -2.19 -14.26
C LEU A 135 4.54 -2.30 -15.67
N PRO A 136 3.79 -1.87 -16.70
CA PRO A 136 4.30 -1.84 -18.06
C PRO A 136 5.46 -0.84 -18.17
N PRO A 137 6.50 -1.13 -18.98
CA PRO A 137 7.65 -0.23 -19.16
C PRO A 137 7.26 1.18 -19.64
N THR A 138 6.16 1.25 -20.40
CA THR A 138 5.58 2.48 -20.96
C THR A 138 4.93 3.38 -19.92
N TRP A 139 4.66 2.88 -18.71
CA TRP A 139 4.02 3.67 -17.66
C TRP A 139 4.88 4.89 -17.29
N LYS A 140 4.33 6.10 -17.36
CA LYS A 140 5.06 7.33 -16.97
C LYS A 140 4.13 8.23 -16.16
N TYR A 141 4.66 8.74 -15.05
CA TYR A 141 4.05 9.81 -14.29
C TYR A 141 4.46 11.17 -14.88
N LYS A 142 3.49 12.07 -15.09
CA LYS A 142 3.75 13.44 -15.54
C LYS A 142 3.89 14.33 -14.30
N PRO A 143 5.07 14.91 -14.04
CA PRO A 143 5.26 15.81 -12.91
C PRO A 143 4.48 17.12 -13.13
N VAL A 144 3.88 17.64 -12.07
CA VAL A 144 3.03 18.83 -12.08
C VAL A 144 3.69 19.98 -11.29
N VAL A 145 4.69 19.68 -10.45
CA VAL A 145 5.41 20.69 -9.64
C VAL A 145 5.88 21.89 -10.45
N GLY A 146 6.37 21.68 -11.68
CA GLY A 146 6.84 22.77 -12.55
C GLY A 146 5.79 23.81 -12.94
N SER A 147 4.50 23.52 -12.73
CA SER A 147 3.41 24.49 -12.95
C SER A 147 3.18 25.44 -11.77
N PHE A 148 3.77 25.15 -10.61
CA PHE A 148 3.61 25.90 -9.37
C PHE A 148 4.91 26.56 -8.89
N MET A 149 6.05 26.22 -9.50
CA MET A 149 7.30 26.98 -9.39
C MET A 149 7.21 28.28 -10.19
#